data_AF-A0A7X9J0F0-F1
#
_entry.id   AF-A0A7X9J0F0-F1
#
_cell.length_a   1.000
_cell.length_b   1.000
_cell.length_c   1.000
_cell.angle_alpha   90.00
_cell.angle_beta   90.00
_cell.angle_gamma   90.00
#
_symmetry.space_group_name_H-M   'P 1'
#
loop_
_entity.id
_entity.type
_entity.pdbx_description
1 polymer ?
#
loop_
_entity_poly.entity_id
_entity_poly.type
_entity_poly.pdbx_seq_one_letter_code
_entity_poly.pdbx_strand_id
1 'polypeptide(L)'
;MDGRLNAGLLAVGLLLVGCYMSHSAAADDDFSGDAIVDAHRSEDAGDRSILDGRYPQEDAWDLVACSDAACPDGMARIPCGPFVWGSRPGTGRTPAEEPAGVVWMPTYCIDQTETTVSQYFDCVASGVCAGIDLECNPDPWSSNPVRCVDSSQARRYCIWRGRFLSGSFRLASGGQWEKAARGGCEIVPPDDCGPEDERLYPWGDAPPTCDLANAAGCAGEVLPVG
;
A
#
# COMPACT_ATOMS: atom_id res chain seq x y z
N MET A 1 8.12 -9.66 -19.57
CA MET A 1 7.08 -8.60 -19.51
C MET A 1 6.95 -8.34 -18.04
N ASP A 2 7.83 -7.48 -17.57
CA ASP A 2 8.27 -7.45 -16.18
C ASP A 2 7.24 -6.71 -15.35
N GLY A 3 6.59 -7.41 -14.41
CA GLY A 3 5.59 -6.87 -13.48
C GLY A 3 6.18 -5.94 -12.42
N ARG A 4 7.10 -5.05 -12.80
CA ARG A 4 7.67 -4.04 -11.91
C ARG A 4 6.66 -2.90 -11.77
N LEU A 5 6.29 -2.61 -10.52
CA LEU A 5 5.63 -1.36 -10.17
C LEU A 5 6.50 -0.20 -10.67
N ASN A 6 5.91 0.72 -11.42
CA ASN A 6 6.62 1.92 -11.88
C ASN A 6 7.07 2.72 -10.65
N ALA A 7 8.28 3.24 -10.70
CA ALA A 7 8.98 3.93 -9.59
C ALA A 7 8.32 5.25 -9.12
N GLY A 8 7.06 5.53 -9.49
CA GLY A 8 6.34 6.75 -9.11
C GLY A 8 5.83 6.80 -7.68
N LEU A 9 5.73 5.66 -6.97
CA LEU A 9 5.04 5.55 -5.68
C LEU A 9 5.86 6.02 -4.46
N LEU A 10 6.56 7.15 -4.55
CA LEU A 10 7.17 7.80 -3.39
C LEU A 10 6.76 9.26 -3.29
N ALA A 11 5.58 9.48 -2.71
CA ALA A 11 5.26 10.75 -2.07
C ALA A 11 5.05 10.52 -0.57
N VAL A 12 6.11 10.70 0.20
CA VAL A 12 5.97 10.97 1.63
C VAL A 12 5.21 12.29 1.77
N GLY A 13 3.94 12.20 2.19
CA GLY A 13 3.15 13.35 2.64
C GLY A 13 2.05 13.87 1.71
N LEU A 14 1.80 13.23 0.56
CA LEU A 14 0.55 13.43 -0.19
C LEU A 14 -0.34 12.20 0.01
N LEU A 15 -1.62 12.40 0.34
CA LEU A 15 -2.63 11.35 0.22
C LEU A 15 -2.75 10.97 -1.26
N LEU A 16 -1.94 10.01 -1.69
CA LEU A 16 -2.05 9.39 -2.99
C LEU A 16 -3.27 8.48 -2.95
N VAL A 17 -4.26 8.76 -3.80
CA VAL A 17 -5.46 7.93 -3.90
C VAL A 17 -5.08 6.66 -4.68
N GLY A 18 -4.71 5.63 -3.95
CA GLY A 18 -4.52 4.27 -4.46
C GLY A 18 -5.64 3.37 -3.98
N CYS A 19 -6.43 2.84 -4.91
CA CYS A 19 -7.46 1.88 -4.59
C CYS A 19 -6.83 0.48 -4.57
N TYR A 20 -7.25 -0.33 -3.60
CA TYR A 20 -6.98 -1.75 -3.61
C TYR A 20 -8.28 -2.53 -3.81
N MET A 21 -8.14 -3.74 -4.32
CA MET A 21 -9.22 -4.68 -4.55
C MET A 21 -8.90 -6.02 -3.88
N SER A 22 -9.83 -6.53 -3.08
CA SER A 22 -9.84 -7.91 -2.59
C SER A 22 -10.85 -8.76 -3.36
N HIS A 23 -10.52 -10.04 -3.56
CA HIS A 23 -11.44 -11.02 -4.15
C HIS A 23 -12.37 -11.69 -3.12
N SER A 24 -12.10 -11.51 -1.83
CA SER A 24 -12.88 -12.08 -0.71
C SER A 24 -13.50 -10.99 0.15
N ALA A 25 -14.80 -11.10 0.44
CA ALA A 25 -15.54 -10.21 1.34
C ALA A 25 -15.22 -10.41 2.84
N ALA A 26 -14.29 -11.32 3.18
CA ALA A 26 -13.90 -11.68 4.55
C ALA A 26 -12.56 -11.06 4.99
N ALA A 27 -11.84 -10.40 4.09
CA ALA A 27 -10.66 -9.59 4.44
C ALA A 27 -11.05 -8.20 5.00
N ASP A 28 -12.34 -8.02 5.31
CA ASP A 28 -13.06 -6.75 5.35
C ASP A 28 -13.25 -6.17 6.77
N ASP A 29 -12.82 -6.85 7.83
CA ASP A 29 -12.89 -6.34 9.20
C ASP A 29 -11.57 -5.67 9.59
N ASP A 30 -11.58 -4.34 9.48
CA ASP A 30 -10.81 -3.39 10.28
C ASP A 30 -9.35 -3.78 10.63
N PHE A 31 -8.47 -3.75 9.63
CA PHE A 31 -7.02 -3.57 9.87
C PHE A 31 -6.69 -2.10 10.23
N SER A 32 -7.55 -1.46 11.04
CA SER A 32 -7.07 -0.48 12.00
C SER A 32 -6.19 -1.27 12.98
N GLY A 33 -5.07 -0.71 13.44
CA GLY A 33 -4.05 -1.42 14.23
C GLY A 33 -4.49 -2.09 15.54
N ASP A 34 -5.79 -2.25 15.80
CA ASP A 34 -6.40 -2.94 16.94
C ASP A 34 -6.54 -4.46 16.73
N ALA A 35 -6.46 -4.96 15.48
CA ALA A 35 -6.40 -6.39 15.17
C ALA A 35 -4.95 -6.92 15.05
N ILE A 36 -3.96 -6.15 15.50
CA ILE A 36 -2.65 -6.71 15.86
C ILE A 36 -2.94 -7.66 17.01
N VAL A 37 -2.88 -8.96 16.74
CA VAL A 37 -2.98 -10.03 17.72
C VAL A 37 -2.28 -9.60 19.01
N ASP A 38 -3.09 -9.43 20.06
CA ASP A 38 -2.71 -9.08 21.43
C ASP A 38 -1.90 -10.25 22.03
N ALA A 39 -0.67 -10.44 21.55
CA ALA A 39 0.30 -11.39 22.08
C ALA A 39 1.10 -10.79 23.25
N HIS A 40 0.71 -9.63 23.77
CA HIS A 40 1.48 -8.90 24.78
C HIS A 40 0.68 -8.51 26.03
N ARG A 41 -0.11 -9.44 26.56
CA ARG A 41 -0.52 -9.39 27.97
C ARG A 41 -0.15 -10.66 28.74
N SER A 42 1.15 -10.94 28.84
CA SER A 42 1.68 -11.60 30.02
C SER A 42 2.93 -10.87 30.49
N GLU A 43 2.88 -10.44 31.74
CA GLU A 43 3.92 -9.76 32.49
C GLU A 43 5.12 -10.69 32.70
N ASP A 44 6.00 -10.83 31.71
CA ASP A 44 7.32 -11.42 31.95
C ASP A 44 8.35 -10.75 31.05
N ALA A 45 9.15 -9.91 31.71
CA ALA A 45 10.31 -9.27 31.14
C ALA A 45 11.36 -10.33 30.76
N GLY A 46 11.59 -10.57 29.46
CA GLY A 46 12.83 -11.26 29.07
C GLY A 46 12.88 -12.05 27.77
N ASP A 47 11.88 -12.06 26.89
CA ASP A 47 11.98 -12.87 25.67
C ASP A 47 12.24 -12.04 24.40
N ARG A 48 13.42 -12.25 23.80
CA ARG A 48 13.93 -11.60 22.58
C ARG A 48 13.54 -12.40 21.31
N SER A 49 12.45 -13.15 21.36
CA SER A 49 12.03 -14.15 20.37
C SER A 49 11.76 -13.62 18.96
N ILE A 50 11.47 -12.32 18.77
CA ILE A 50 11.21 -11.75 17.43
C ILE A 50 12.46 -11.78 16.52
N LEU A 51 13.67 -11.93 17.09
CA LEU A 51 14.92 -12.10 16.32
C LEU A 51 15.39 -13.57 16.20
N ASP A 52 14.64 -14.54 16.71
CA ASP A 52 15.03 -15.97 16.76
C ASP A 52 14.07 -16.90 15.99
N GLY A 53 13.28 -16.35 15.05
CA GLY A 53 12.58 -17.14 14.02
C GLY A 53 11.50 -18.11 14.54
N ARG A 54 10.82 -17.79 15.65
CA ARG A 54 9.67 -18.58 16.12
C ARG A 54 8.39 -17.76 16.09
N TYR A 55 7.68 -17.85 14.97
CA TYR A 55 6.34 -17.28 14.79
C TYR A 55 5.26 -18.07 15.55
N PRO A 56 4.09 -17.48 15.82
CA PRO A 56 2.94 -18.20 16.36
C PRO A 56 2.59 -19.40 15.46
N GLN A 57 2.10 -20.47 16.09
CA GLN A 57 1.83 -21.78 15.47
C GLN A 57 1.06 -21.64 14.14
N GLU A 58 1.49 -22.44 13.16
CA GLU A 58 1.08 -22.49 11.74
C GLU A 58 -0.45 -22.48 11.51
N ASP A 59 -1.23 -22.92 12.50
CA ASP A 59 -2.68 -23.10 12.45
C ASP A 59 -3.51 -21.79 12.40
N ALA A 60 -2.90 -20.62 12.66
CA ALA A 60 -3.62 -19.35 12.70
C ALA A 60 -3.81 -18.66 11.34
N TRP A 61 -3.06 -19.06 10.31
CA TRP A 61 -3.05 -18.40 8.98
C TRP A 61 -3.94 -19.08 7.93
N ASP A 62 -4.49 -20.27 8.25
CA ASP A 62 -5.32 -21.09 7.35
C ASP A 62 -6.68 -20.45 6.97
N LEU A 63 -7.03 -19.30 7.55
CA LEU A 63 -8.30 -18.62 7.29
C LEU A 63 -8.18 -17.47 6.25
N VAL A 64 -6.97 -17.13 5.80
CA VAL A 64 -6.73 -16.01 4.87
C VAL A 64 -6.08 -16.54 3.60
N ALA A 65 -6.90 -17.12 2.72
CA ALA A 65 -6.43 -17.83 1.53
C ALA A 65 -5.72 -16.90 0.53
N CYS A 66 -4.56 -17.37 0.07
CA CYS A 66 -3.92 -16.91 -1.15
C CYS A 66 -4.87 -17.10 -2.35
N SER A 67 -4.88 -16.13 -3.27
CA SER A 67 -5.75 -16.18 -4.45
C SER A 67 -4.94 -16.05 -5.73
N ASP A 68 -5.21 -16.91 -6.72
CA ASP A 68 -4.63 -16.80 -8.06
C ASP A 68 -5.47 -15.95 -9.01
N ALA A 69 -6.50 -15.27 -8.49
CA ALA A 69 -7.34 -14.43 -9.31
C ALA A 69 -6.56 -13.27 -9.93
N ALA A 70 -6.83 -13.01 -11.21
CA ALA A 70 -6.18 -11.95 -11.96
C ALA A 70 -6.58 -10.56 -11.42
N CYS A 71 -5.66 -9.61 -11.53
CA CYS A 71 -5.95 -8.21 -11.29
C CYS A 71 -6.53 -7.54 -12.54
N PRO A 72 -7.42 -6.55 -12.38
CA PRO A 72 -7.83 -5.69 -13.47
C PRO A 72 -6.65 -4.97 -14.12
N ASP A 73 -6.84 -4.56 -15.38
CA ASP A 73 -5.86 -3.73 -16.09
C ASP A 73 -5.54 -2.46 -15.29
N GLY A 74 -4.25 -2.11 -15.22
CA GLY A 74 -3.75 -0.97 -14.44
C GLY A 74 -3.60 -1.23 -12.94
N MET A 75 -3.81 -2.46 -12.46
CA MET A 75 -3.53 -2.88 -11.08
C MET A 75 -2.45 -3.97 -11.03
N ALA A 76 -1.61 -3.91 -10.00
CA ALA A 76 -0.60 -4.92 -9.71
C ALA A 76 -1.13 -5.92 -8.67
N ARG A 77 -0.81 -7.21 -8.88
CA ARG A 77 -1.08 -8.27 -7.92
C ARG A 77 -0.01 -8.28 -6.83
N ILE A 78 -0.44 -8.16 -5.59
CA ILE A 78 0.41 -8.35 -4.41
C ILE A 78 0.12 -9.74 -3.83
N PRO A 79 1.11 -10.65 -3.77
CA PRO A 79 0.90 -12.00 -3.26
C PRO A 79 0.52 -11.98 -1.77
N CYS A 80 -0.19 -13.04 -1.36
CA CYS A 80 -0.37 -13.31 0.06
C CYS A 80 0.97 -13.60 0.73
N GLY A 81 1.01 -13.56 2.06
CA GLY A 81 2.16 -14.05 2.83
C GLY A 81 2.61 -13.08 3.91
N PRO A 82 3.64 -13.47 4.66
CA PRO A 82 4.25 -12.64 5.70
C PRO A 82 4.93 -11.41 5.08
N PHE A 83 5.08 -10.36 5.90
CA PHE A 83 5.67 -9.08 5.53
C PHE A 83 6.14 -8.34 6.78
N VAL A 84 7.33 -7.73 6.73
CA VAL A 84 7.86 -6.88 7.81
C VAL A 84 7.27 -5.46 7.71
N TRP A 85 6.30 -5.15 8.56
CA TRP A 85 5.70 -3.82 8.64
C TRP A 85 6.42 -2.94 9.66
N GLY A 86 6.85 -1.75 9.23
CA GLY A 86 7.54 -0.78 10.08
C GLY A 86 9.07 -0.82 9.93
N SER A 87 9.75 -0.21 10.89
CA SER A 87 11.20 0.01 10.90
C SER A 87 11.84 -0.58 12.14
N ARG A 88 13.07 -1.09 12.00
CA ARG A 88 13.85 -1.60 13.14
C ARG A 88 14.07 -0.48 14.17
N PRO A 89 14.21 -0.81 15.47
CA PRO A 89 14.44 0.21 16.50
C PRO A 89 15.63 1.12 16.18
N GLY A 90 15.42 2.43 16.22
CA GLY A 90 16.41 3.46 15.91
C GLY A 90 16.69 3.68 14.42
N THR A 91 15.90 3.10 13.51
CA THR A 91 16.06 3.26 12.05
C THR A 91 14.89 3.99 11.38
N GLY A 92 13.75 4.11 12.06
CA GLY A 92 12.59 4.84 11.56
C GLY A 92 12.85 6.34 11.53
N ARG A 93 12.21 7.05 10.60
CA ARG A 93 12.29 8.52 10.56
C ARG A 93 11.53 9.14 11.73
N THR A 94 10.46 8.49 12.17
CA THR A 94 9.65 8.89 13.31
C THR A 94 9.43 7.71 14.26
N PRO A 95 9.16 7.95 15.56
CA PRO A 95 8.83 6.88 16.49
C PRO A 95 7.58 6.07 16.12
N ALA A 96 6.69 6.64 15.28
CA ALA A 96 5.48 5.96 14.81
C ALA A 96 5.76 4.89 13.74
N GLU A 97 6.97 4.86 13.19
CA GLU A 97 7.42 3.83 12.24
C GLU A 97 8.02 2.61 12.96
N GLU A 98 8.16 2.64 14.28
CA GLU A 98 8.82 1.59 15.07
C GLU A 98 7.87 0.97 16.12
N PRO A 99 8.14 -0.27 16.57
CA PRO A 99 9.11 -1.23 16.04
C PRO A 99 8.54 -1.99 14.83
N ALA A 100 9.45 -2.54 14.01
CA ALA A 100 9.08 -3.48 12.97
C ALA A 100 8.44 -4.75 13.57
N GLY A 101 7.43 -5.27 12.88
CA GLY A 101 6.77 -6.53 13.22
C GLY A 101 6.30 -7.27 11.96
N VAL A 102 6.26 -8.60 12.02
CA VAL A 102 5.81 -9.42 10.89
C VAL A 102 4.30 -9.59 10.94
N VAL A 103 3.66 -9.28 9.82
CA VAL A 103 2.21 -9.42 9.61
C VAL A 103 1.95 -10.24 8.36
N TRP A 104 0.89 -11.05 8.36
CA TRP A 104 0.43 -11.70 7.13
C TRP A 104 -0.59 -10.81 6.43
N MET A 105 -0.56 -10.85 5.11
CA MET A 105 -1.59 -10.23 4.28
C MET A 105 -2.14 -11.21 3.26
N PRO A 106 -3.46 -11.15 2.94
CA PRO A 106 -4.03 -11.87 1.81
C PRO A 106 -3.42 -11.40 0.49
N THR A 107 -3.72 -12.13 -0.59
CA THR A 107 -3.52 -11.60 -1.94
C THR A 107 -4.51 -10.45 -2.18
N TYR A 108 -4.03 -9.36 -2.77
CA TYR A 108 -4.87 -8.25 -3.23
C TYR A 108 -4.30 -7.61 -4.50
N CYS A 109 -5.10 -6.78 -5.15
CA CYS A 109 -4.65 -5.94 -6.25
C CYS A 109 -4.59 -4.49 -5.79
N ILE A 110 -3.58 -3.74 -6.20
CA ILE A 110 -3.46 -2.29 -5.93
C ILE A 110 -3.15 -1.55 -7.22
N ASP A 111 -3.61 -0.31 -7.34
CA ASP A 111 -3.31 0.52 -8.51
C ASP A 111 -1.80 0.63 -8.76
N GLN A 112 -1.38 0.52 -10.03
CA GLN A 112 0.02 0.66 -10.43
C GLN A 112 0.49 2.12 -10.37
N THR A 113 -0.44 3.06 -10.48
CA THR A 113 -0.20 4.49 -10.42
C THR A 113 -1.27 5.14 -9.54
N GLU A 114 -1.00 6.34 -9.06
CA GLU A 114 -2.00 7.12 -8.35
C GLU A 114 -3.20 7.46 -9.24
N THR A 115 -4.35 7.66 -8.61
CA THR A 115 -5.54 8.18 -9.29
C THR A 115 -5.24 9.55 -9.87
N THR A 116 -5.46 9.70 -11.17
CA THR A 116 -5.27 10.98 -11.88
C THR A 116 -6.43 11.95 -11.63
N VAL A 117 -6.19 13.24 -11.89
CA VAL A 117 -7.25 14.26 -11.84
C VAL A 117 -8.41 13.88 -12.77
N SER A 118 -8.12 13.46 -14.00
CA SER A 118 -9.14 13.05 -14.98
C SER A 118 -10.00 11.87 -14.49
N GLN A 119 -9.39 10.84 -13.93
CA GLN A 119 -10.12 9.69 -13.38
C GLN A 119 -11.01 10.07 -12.20
N TYR A 120 -10.53 10.95 -11.30
CA TYR A 120 -11.35 11.44 -10.20
C TYR A 120 -12.50 12.33 -10.70
N PHE A 121 -12.25 13.14 -11.74
CA PHE A 121 -13.26 13.98 -12.37
C PHE A 121 -14.45 13.18 -12.92
N ASP A 122 -14.23 11.98 -13.46
CA ASP A 122 -15.33 11.11 -13.90
C ASP A 122 -16.29 10.75 -12.75
N CYS A 123 -15.76 10.53 -11.54
CA CYS A 123 -16.57 10.31 -10.35
C CYS A 123 -17.36 11.56 -9.95
N VAL A 124 -16.77 12.74 -10.09
CA VAL A 124 -17.45 14.03 -9.86
C VAL A 124 -18.57 14.25 -10.87
N ALA A 125 -18.31 14.00 -12.15
CA ALA A 125 -19.29 14.12 -13.23
C ALA A 125 -20.47 13.15 -13.05
N SER A 126 -20.25 11.99 -12.43
CA SER A 126 -21.32 11.05 -12.05
C SER A 126 -22.16 11.50 -10.83
N GLY A 127 -21.77 12.58 -10.16
CA GLY A 127 -22.44 13.11 -8.96
C GLY A 127 -22.12 12.37 -7.67
N VAL A 128 -21.13 11.47 -7.66
CA VAL A 128 -20.78 10.65 -6.48
C VAL A 128 -19.65 11.26 -5.67
N CYS A 129 -18.59 11.73 -6.32
CA CYS A 129 -17.44 12.35 -5.64
C CYS A 129 -17.64 13.85 -5.41
N ALA A 130 -16.95 14.38 -4.39
CA ALA A 130 -16.89 15.82 -4.16
C ALA A 130 -16.09 16.50 -5.27
N GLY A 131 -16.41 17.77 -5.56
CA GLY A 131 -15.75 18.54 -6.61
C GLY A 131 -14.23 18.65 -6.44
N ILE A 132 -13.56 18.98 -7.54
CA ILE A 132 -12.10 19.14 -7.59
C ILE A 132 -11.73 20.54 -7.10
N ASP A 133 -10.72 20.59 -6.24
CA ASP A 133 -10.05 21.84 -5.90
C ASP A 133 -9.17 22.29 -7.08
N LEU A 134 -9.54 23.41 -7.72
CA LEU A 134 -8.86 23.95 -8.89
C LEU A 134 -7.56 24.70 -8.55
N GLU A 135 -7.34 25.08 -7.30
CA GLU A 135 -6.04 25.63 -6.86
C GLU A 135 -5.01 24.51 -6.87
N CYS A 136 -5.40 23.34 -6.35
CA CYS A 136 -4.54 22.17 -6.33
C CYS A 136 -4.49 21.45 -7.68
N ASN A 137 -5.57 21.47 -8.46
CA ASN A 137 -5.71 20.71 -9.70
C ASN A 137 -6.31 21.61 -10.80
N PRO A 138 -5.51 22.51 -11.40
CA PRO A 138 -6.01 23.53 -12.32
C PRO A 138 -6.58 22.97 -13.64
N ASP A 139 -6.16 21.76 -14.03
CA ASP A 139 -6.63 21.06 -15.23
C ASP A 139 -7.38 19.78 -14.85
N PRO A 140 -8.72 19.76 -14.95
CA PRO A 140 -9.55 18.58 -14.68
C PRO A 140 -9.26 17.36 -15.58
N TRP A 141 -8.60 17.54 -16.72
CA TRP A 141 -8.27 16.47 -17.65
C TRP A 141 -6.81 16.00 -17.54
N SER A 142 -6.08 16.51 -16.54
CA SER A 142 -4.69 16.16 -16.30
C SER A 142 -4.52 14.67 -15.94
N SER A 143 -3.41 14.11 -16.42
CA SER A 143 -2.88 12.80 -16.01
C SER A 143 -1.99 12.88 -14.76
N ASN A 144 -1.90 14.03 -14.11
CA ASN A 144 -1.21 14.15 -12.82
C ASN A 144 -2.05 13.47 -11.71
N PRO A 145 -1.42 12.95 -10.65
CA PRO A 145 -2.12 12.52 -9.45
C PRO A 145 -3.02 13.61 -8.89
N VAL A 146 -4.26 13.24 -8.54
CA VAL A 146 -5.22 14.14 -7.91
C VAL A 146 -4.73 14.56 -6.52
N ARG A 147 -4.86 15.85 -6.20
CA ARG A 147 -4.44 16.45 -4.93
C ARG A 147 -5.59 17.10 -4.19
N CYS A 148 -5.36 17.41 -2.91
CA CYS A 148 -6.34 18.05 -2.03
C CYS A 148 -7.62 17.23 -1.90
N VAL A 149 -7.44 15.90 -1.86
CA VAL A 149 -8.48 14.92 -1.60
C VAL A 149 -8.25 14.34 -0.21
N ASP A 150 -9.25 14.41 0.65
CA ASP A 150 -9.19 13.82 1.98
C ASP A 150 -9.48 12.31 1.95
N SER A 151 -9.21 11.63 3.07
CA SER A 151 -9.39 10.17 3.15
C SER A 151 -10.85 9.71 2.94
N SER A 152 -11.85 10.53 3.27
CA SER A 152 -13.27 10.22 3.07
C SER A 152 -13.64 10.30 1.60
N GLN A 153 -13.16 11.34 0.91
CA GLN A 153 -13.32 11.50 -0.53
C GLN A 153 -12.61 10.38 -1.30
N ALA A 154 -11.38 10.03 -0.91
CA ALA A 154 -10.62 8.92 -1.49
C ALA A 154 -11.34 7.57 -1.33
N ARG A 155 -11.85 7.26 -0.12
CA ARG A 155 -12.65 6.05 0.11
C ARG A 155 -13.89 6.01 -0.78
N ARG A 156 -14.59 7.13 -0.92
CA ARG A 156 -15.78 7.22 -1.77
C ARG A 156 -15.45 6.98 -3.25
N TYR A 157 -14.34 7.56 -3.72
CA TYR A 157 -13.84 7.33 -5.08
C TYR A 157 -13.55 5.84 -5.33
N CYS A 158 -12.82 5.16 -4.43
CA CYS A 158 -12.51 3.75 -4.62
C CYS A 158 -13.75 2.85 -4.66
N ILE A 159 -14.73 3.10 -3.78
CA ILE A 159 -16.01 2.38 -3.80
C ILE A 159 -16.76 2.63 -5.12
N TRP A 160 -16.75 3.86 -5.62
CA TRP A 160 -17.40 4.20 -6.89
C TRP A 160 -16.73 3.50 -8.08
N ARG A 161 -15.40 3.58 -8.18
CA ARG A 161 -14.63 2.96 -9.27
C ARG A 161 -14.84 1.45 -9.30
N GLY A 162 -14.90 0.82 -8.13
CA GLY A 162 -15.14 -0.62 -8.02
C GLY A 162 -16.46 -1.10 -8.61
N ARG A 163 -17.46 -0.22 -8.78
CA ARG A 163 -18.75 -0.61 -9.39
C ARG A 163 -18.63 -1.03 -10.85
N PHE A 164 -17.55 -0.64 -11.51
CA PHE A 164 -17.28 -0.98 -12.91
C PHE A 164 -16.34 -2.17 -13.05
N LEU A 165 -15.87 -2.73 -11.93
CA LEU A 165 -14.89 -3.81 -11.86
C LEU A 165 -15.45 -4.97 -11.03
N SER A 166 -14.83 -6.14 -11.14
CA SER A 166 -15.21 -7.31 -10.32
C SER A 166 -14.37 -7.32 -9.05
N GLY A 167 -14.99 -7.28 -7.87
CA GLY A 167 -14.30 -7.36 -6.57
C GLY A 167 -14.69 -6.22 -5.62
N SER A 168 -14.13 -6.26 -4.40
CA SER A 168 -14.37 -5.24 -3.37
C SER A 168 -13.28 -4.18 -3.42
N PHE A 169 -13.61 -2.97 -3.87
CA PHE A 169 -12.65 -1.85 -3.98
C PHE A 169 -12.71 -0.91 -2.78
N ARG A 170 -11.54 -0.60 -2.23
CA ARG A 170 -11.36 0.24 -1.05
C ARG A 170 -10.08 1.06 -1.15
N LEU A 171 -9.91 2.02 -0.25
CA LEU A 171 -8.63 2.71 -0.07
C LEU A 171 -7.66 1.76 0.65
N ALA A 172 -6.41 1.67 0.19
CA ALA A 172 -5.41 0.82 0.82
C ALA A 172 -5.12 1.24 2.27
N SER A 173 -4.93 0.27 3.16
CA SER A 173 -4.39 0.52 4.50
C SER A 173 -2.91 0.87 4.43
N GLY A 174 -2.35 1.44 5.51
CA GLY A 174 -0.92 1.73 5.59
C GLY A 174 -0.05 0.50 5.33
N GLY A 175 -0.38 -0.64 5.94
CA GLY A 175 0.35 -1.89 5.73
C GLY A 175 0.22 -2.45 4.31
N GLN A 176 -0.95 -2.34 3.67
CA GLN A 176 -1.10 -2.76 2.27
C GLN A 176 -0.25 -1.87 1.36
N TRP A 177 -0.28 -0.57 1.61
CA TRP A 177 0.53 0.37 0.85
C TRP A 177 2.03 0.09 1.01
N GLU A 178 2.48 -0.17 2.24
CA GLU A 178 3.89 -0.46 2.53
C GLU A 178 4.35 -1.79 1.93
N LYS A 179 3.54 -2.86 2.06
CA LYS A 179 3.82 -4.15 1.44
C LYS A 179 3.95 -4.01 -0.08
N ALA A 180 3.02 -3.29 -0.73
CA ALA A 180 3.09 -3.03 -2.16
C ALA A 180 4.33 -2.21 -2.56
N ALA A 181 4.63 -1.12 -1.84
CA ALA A 181 5.77 -0.25 -2.12
C ALA A 181 7.12 -0.96 -1.99
N ARG A 182 7.23 -1.92 -1.07
CA ARG A 182 8.43 -2.74 -0.90
C ARG A 182 8.56 -3.86 -1.94
N GLY A 183 7.52 -4.12 -2.73
CA GLY A 183 7.51 -5.07 -3.85
C GLY A 183 6.52 -6.23 -3.71
N GLY A 184 5.78 -6.30 -2.61
CA GLY A 184 4.77 -7.33 -2.32
C GLY A 184 5.30 -8.52 -1.54
N CYS A 185 6.62 -8.57 -1.39
CA CYS A 185 7.43 -9.36 -0.49
C CYS A 185 8.88 -8.75 -0.73
N GLU A 186 10.00 -9.19 -0.19
CA GLU A 186 10.23 -10.60 -0.03
C GLU A 186 10.04 -11.37 -1.38
N ILE A 187 9.56 -10.72 -2.47
CA ILE A 187 8.44 -11.01 -3.43
C ILE A 187 7.86 -12.45 -3.52
N VAL A 188 8.67 -13.47 -3.25
CA VAL A 188 8.42 -14.80 -2.65
C VAL A 188 9.81 -15.30 -2.14
N PRO A 189 10.13 -15.40 -0.84
CA PRO A 189 11.44 -15.93 -0.41
C PRO A 189 11.29 -17.09 0.58
N PRO A 190 12.00 -18.21 0.35
CA PRO A 190 11.67 -19.54 0.90
C PRO A 190 10.27 -19.68 1.54
N ASP A 191 10.14 -20.34 2.68
CA ASP A 191 8.94 -20.26 3.52
C ASP A 191 9.03 -19.07 4.52
N ASP A 192 10.09 -18.21 4.44
CA ASP A 192 10.41 -17.14 5.42
C ASP A 192 11.11 -15.90 4.79
N CYS A 193 10.76 -14.72 5.29
CA CYS A 193 11.23 -13.39 4.86
C CYS A 193 12.74 -13.16 5.19
N GLY A 194 13.56 -12.78 4.21
CA GLY A 194 15.01 -12.59 4.39
C GLY A 194 15.47 -11.12 4.46
N PRO A 195 16.65 -10.82 5.02
CA PRO A 195 17.20 -9.45 5.04
C PRO A 195 17.48 -8.85 3.64
N GLU A 196 17.55 -9.67 2.59
CA GLU A 196 17.64 -9.23 1.19
C GLU A 196 16.38 -8.54 0.66
N ASP A 197 15.29 -8.65 1.42
CA ASP A 197 13.96 -8.22 1.05
C ASP A 197 13.50 -6.94 1.78
N GLU A 198 14.26 -6.55 2.81
CA GLU A 198 14.10 -5.29 3.54
C GLU A 198 14.70 -4.10 2.78
N ARG A 199 14.27 -3.88 1.54
CA ARG A 199 14.75 -2.74 0.73
C ARG A 199 14.40 -1.41 1.39
N LEU A 200 15.32 -0.46 1.33
CA LEU A 200 15.10 0.89 1.85
C LEU A 200 14.13 1.72 0.98
N TYR A 201 14.14 1.50 -0.33
CA TYR A 201 13.24 2.15 -1.28
C TYR A 201 12.63 1.11 -2.25
N PRO A 202 11.53 1.45 -2.96
CA PRO A 202 10.91 0.55 -3.95
C PRO A 202 11.88 0.04 -5.03
N TRP A 203 12.90 0.83 -5.37
CA TRP A 203 13.95 0.49 -6.34
C TRP A 203 15.21 -0.15 -5.73
N GLY A 204 15.23 -0.44 -4.44
CA GLY A 204 16.39 -0.96 -3.70
C GLY A 204 17.02 0.10 -2.79
N ASP A 205 18.30 -0.08 -2.45
CA ASP A 205 18.96 0.76 -1.43
C ASP A 205 19.71 1.97 -1.98
N ALA A 206 19.68 2.14 -3.31
CA ALA A 206 20.27 3.31 -3.94
C ALA A 206 19.56 4.60 -3.49
N PRO A 207 20.29 5.68 -3.19
CA PRO A 207 19.69 6.92 -2.75
C PRO A 207 18.73 7.47 -3.82
N PRO A 208 17.65 8.17 -3.43
CA PRO A 208 16.72 8.76 -4.38
C PRO A 208 17.43 9.72 -5.34
N THR A 209 17.05 9.64 -6.61
CA THR A 209 17.48 10.56 -7.67
C THR A 209 16.26 11.03 -8.45
N CYS A 210 16.38 12.11 -9.21
CA CYS A 210 15.26 12.62 -10.00
C CYS A 210 14.85 11.70 -11.17
N ASP A 211 15.69 10.71 -11.50
CA ASP A 211 15.36 9.65 -12.46
C ASP A 211 14.53 8.52 -11.82
N LEU A 212 14.52 8.44 -10.48
CA LEU A 212 13.85 7.39 -9.72
C LEU A 212 12.58 7.89 -9.04
N ALA A 213 12.55 9.13 -8.56
CA ALA A 213 11.39 9.74 -7.93
C ALA A 213 11.37 11.26 -8.09
N ASN A 214 10.17 11.82 -8.15
CA ASN A 214 10.00 13.26 -8.07
C ASN A 214 9.97 13.71 -6.60
N ALA A 215 11.16 13.95 -6.03
CA ALA A 215 11.33 14.36 -4.64
C ALA A 215 11.82 15.81 -4.50
N ALA A 216 12.01 16.27 -3.27
CA ALA A 216 12.53 17.61 -2.99
C ALA A 216 13.85 17.86 -3.74
N GLY A 217 13.89 18.91 -4.56
CA GLY A 217 15.03 19.24 -5.42
C GLY A 217 14.94 18.71 -6.86
N CYS A 218 13.86 18.02 -7.23
CA CYS A 218 13.60 17.54 -8.60
C CYS A 218 12.65 18.50 -9.36
N ALA A 219 11.67 17.97 -10.09
CA ALA A 219 10.68 18.79 -10.78
C ALA A 219 9.90 19.56 -9.71
N GLY A 220 9.97 20.89 -9.71
CA GLY A 220 9.28 21.74 -8.72
C GLY A 220 7.75 21.71 -8.81
N GLU A 221 7.19 20.67 -9.44
CA GLU A 221 5.78 20.45 -9.74
C GLU A 221 5.49 18.94 -9.74
N VAL A 222 4.21 18.59 -9.68
CA VAL A 222 3.77 17.19 -9.80
C VAL A 222 3.78 16.77 -11.27
N LEU A 223 4.33 15.59 -11.53
CA LEU A 223 4.43 15.02 -12.87
C LEU A 223 3.22 14.12 -13.19
N PRO A 224 2.95 13.88 -14.50
CA PRO A 224 2.02 12.85 -14.94
C PRO A 224 2.37 11.49 -14.36
N VAL A 225 1.35 10.63 -14.17
CA VAL A 225 1.59 9.22 -13.86
C VAL A 225 2.19 8.46 -15.06
N GLY A 226 3.06 7.48 -14.76
CA GLY A 226 3.73 6.64 -15.78
C GLY A 226 4.98 7.26 -16.38
#